data_AF-A0A9D6HF81-F1
#
_entry.id   AF-A0A9D6HF81-F1
#
_cell.length_a   1.000
_cell.length_b   1.000
_cell.length_c   1.000
_cell.angle_alpha   90.00
_cell.angle_beta   90.00
_cell.angle_gamma   90.00
#
_symmetry.space_group_name_H-M   'P 1'
#
loop_
_entity.id
_entity.type
_entity.pdbx_description
1 polymer ?
#
loop_
_entity_poly.entity_id
_entity_poly.type
_entity_poly.pdbx_seq_one_letter_code
_entity_poly.pdbx_strand_id
1 'polypeptide(L)'
;MTTGPGPTHRTPPTAQAGRAAPATIIFSPEQLAEVRRLQSLYPDKRGALLPVLHMAQDTFGHVSLEAETYVASLFALSPAHVHEVVTFYTLFFQQPKGRHVVAVCHNLSCHLAGAQRIIAHCKETLGIDVGETTADGRITLQAVECLCAGLA
;
A
#
# COMPACT_ATOMS: atom_id res chain seq x y z
N MET A 1 9.75 47.39 1.68
CA MET A 1 10.07 46.03 1.20
C MET A 1 9.34 45.07 2.13
N THR A 2 8.10 44.79 1.78
CA THR A 2 7.11 44.08 2.61
C THR A 2 7.43 42.59 2.63
N THR A 3 7.61 42.05 3.84
CA THR A 3 7.71 40.62 4.14
C THR A 3 6.36 39.96 3.87
N GLY A 4 6.30 39.10 2.84
CA GLY A 4 5.12 38.28 2.55
C GLY A 4 4.95 37.14 3.56
N PRO A 5 3.72 36.73 3.90
CA PRO A 5 3.49 35.60 4.79
C PRO A 5 3.80 34.28 4.08
N GLY A 6 4.50 33.38 4.77
CA GLY A 6 4.95 32.08 4.26
C GLY A 6 3.81 31.16 3.83
N PRO A 7 4.12 30.08 3.07
CA PRO A 7 3.14 29.18 2.50
C PRO A 7 2.36 28.47 3.62
N THR A 8 1.05 28.70 3.66
CA THR A 8 0.13 27.98 4.55
C THR A 8 0.04 26.55 4.07
N HIS A 9 0.60 25.62 4.84
CA HIS A 9 0.43 24.19 4.63
C HIS A 9 -1.05 23.84 4.85
N ARG A 10 -1.83 23.84 3.76
CA ARG A 10 -3.23 23.40 3.77
C ARG A 10 -3.22 21.89 3.99
N THR A 11 -3.57 21.46 5.18
CA THR A 11 -3.87 20.06 5.48
C THR A 11 -4.95 19.59 4.51
N PRO A 12 -4.72 18.52 3.73
CA PRO A 12 -5.76 18.01 2.84
C PRO A 12 -6.91 17.45 3.68
N PRO A 13 -8.16 17.68 3.26
CA PRO A 13 -9.35 17.21 3.97
C PRO A 13 -9.39 15.68 3.96
N THR A 14 -9.63 15.11 5.14
CA THR A 14 -9.79 13.67 5.38
C THR A 14 -11.06 13.17 4.69
N ALA A 15 -10.95 12.85 3.40
CA ALA A 15 -12.03 12.25 2.63
C ALA A 15 -12.05 10.74 2.87
N GLN A 16 -12.86 10.32 3.84
CA GLN A 16 -13.25 8.92 4.05
C GLN A 16 -14.15 8.45 2.90
N ALA A 17 -13.75 7.40 2.19
CA ALA A 17 -14.67 6.51 1.49
C ALA A 17 -14.00 5.17 1.13
N GLY A 18 -14.59 4.05 1.59
CA GLY A 18 -14.67 2.86 0.73
C GLY A 18 -14.03 1.54 1.13
N ARG A 19 -13.93 1.19 2.42
CA ARG A 19 -14.05 -0.19 2.99
C ARG A 19 -13.93 -0.08 4.51
N ALA A 20 -14.96 -0.46 5.25
CA ALA A 20 -14.89 -0.52 6.71
C ALA A 20 -13.70 -1.38 7.11
N ALA A 21 -12.84 -0.88 8.00
CA ALA A 21 -11.81 -1.69 8.63
C ALA A 21 -12.48 -2.96 9.19
N PRO A 22 -11.92 -4.16 8.96
CA PRO A 22 -12.50 -5.35 9.57
C PRO A 22 -12.54 -5.16 11.08
N ALA A 23 -13.70 -5.39 11.70
CA ALA A 23 -13.90 -5.22 13.15
C ALA A 23 -13.06 -6.18 14.01
N THR A 24 -12.24 -7.04 13.40
CA THR A 24 -11.40 -8.01 14.08
C THR A 24 -10.16 -8.32 13.25
N ILE A 25 -8.99 -7.90 13.73
CA ILE A 25 -7.68 -8.16 13.13
C ILE A 25 -7.12 -9.47 13.71
N ILE A 26 -7.63 -10.60 13.20
CA ILE A 26 -7.19 -11.93 13.62
C ILE A 26 -7.15 -12.85 12.40
N PHE A 27 -6.07 -13.62 12.26
CA PHE A 27 -5.96 -14.65 11.23
C PHE A 27 -6.81 -15.89 11.56
N SER A 28 -7.36 -16.51 10.52
CA SER A 28 -8.02 -17.81 10.62
C SER A 28 -7.03 -18.90 11.07
N PRO A 29 -7.51 -20.05 11.59
CA PRO A 29 -6.63 -21.15 11.96
C PRO A 29 -5.73 -21.65 10.82
N GLU A 30 -6.26 -21.62 9.58
CA GLU A 30 -5.52 -21.99 8.37
C GLU A 30 -4.41 -20.98 8.06
N GLN A 31 -4.71 -19.69 8.16
CA GLN A 31 -3.73 -18.62 7.97
C GLN A 31 -2.63 -18.65 9.03
N LEU A 32 -2.96 -18.97 10.29
CA LEU A 32 -1.96 -19.17 11.34
C LEU A 32 -1.08 -20.40 11.07
N ALA A 33 -1.62 -21.46 10.49
CA ALA A 33 -0.81 -22.60 10.04
C ALA A 33 0.14 -22.18 8.91
N GLU A 34 -0.32 -21.35 7.99
CA GLU A 34 0.51 -20.81 6.91
C GLU A 34 1.61 -19.87 7.45
N VAL A 35 1.32 -19.02 8.43
CA VAL A 35 2.35 -18.21 9.12
C VAL A 35 3.45 -19.10 9.70
N ARG A 36 3.07 -20.20 10.37
CA ARG A 36 4.05 -21.16 10.92
C ARG A 36 4.86 -21.83 9.82
N ARG A 37 4.22 -22.20 8.71
CA ARG A 37 4.89 -22.76 7.53
C ARG A 37 5.91 -21.77 6.97
N LEU A 38 5.52 -20.51 6.74
CA LEU A 38 6.40 -19.45 6.26
C LEU A 38 7.58 -19.20 7.20
N GLN A 39 7.33 -19.12 8.52
CA GLN A 39 8.38 -18.98 9.52
C GLN A 39 9.39 -20.14 9.48
N SER A 40 8.94 -21.36 9.17
CA SER A 40 9.83 -22.54 9.10
C SER A 40 10.76 -22.55 7.88
N LEU A 41 10.50 -21.72 6.86
CA LEU A 41 11.34 -21.62 5.66
C LEU A 41 12.65 -20.86 5.94
N TYR A 42 12.75 -20.16 7.06
CA TYR A 42 13.88 -19.31 7.40
C TYR A 42 14.54 -19.75 8.71
N PRO A 43 15.89 -19.72 8.80
CA PRO A 43 16.58 -19.94 10.07
C PRO A 43 16.19 -18.91 11.14
N ASP A 44 15.96 -17.67 10.72
CA ASP A 44 15.40 -16.60 11.54
C ASP A 44 13.96 -16.32 11.08
N LYS A 45 13.00 -16.48 12.00
CA LYS A 45 11.57 -16.27 11.73
C LYS A 45 11.29 -14.88 11.16
N ARG A 46 12.10 -13.86 11.47
CA ARG A 46 11.96 -12.50 10.92
C ARG A 46 12.01 -12.46 9.39
N GLY A 47 12.67 -13.42 8.76
CA GLY A 47 12.69 -13.56 7.29
C GLY A 47 11.31 -13.76 6.66
N ALA A 48 10.33 -14.26 7.43
CA ALA A 48 8.94 -14.43 6.98
C ALA A 48 8.06 -13.19 7.19
N LEU A 49 8.59 -12.06 7.66
CA LEU A 49 7.78 -10.88 7.96
C LEU A 49 7.08 -10.30 6.72
N LEU A 50 7.81 -10.10 5.61
CA LEU A 50 7.23 -9.58 4.36
C LEU A 50 6.08 -10.45 3.82
N PRO A 51 6.24 -11.77 3.62
CA PRO A 51 5.14 -12.59 3.11
C PRO A 51 3.94 -12.66 4.07
N VAL A 52 4.17 -12.56 5.39
CA VAL A 52 3.05 -12.49 6.36
C VAL A 52 2.35 -11.13 6.32
N LEU A 53 3.06 -10.03 6.14
CA LEU A 53 2.45 -8.70 5.91
C LEU A 53 1.65 -8.65 4.61
N HIS A 54 2.11 -9.34 3.56
CA HIS A 54 1.34 -9.54 2.34
C HIS A 54 0.02 -10.26 2.60
N MET A 55 0.08 -11.37 3.33
CA MET A 55 -1.12 -12.10 3.72
C MET A 55 -2.05 -11.25 4.60
N ALA A 56 -1.50 -10.44 5.51
CA ALA A 56 -2.25 -9.49 6.33
C ALA A 56 -3.00 -8.48 5.46
N GLN A 57 -2.32 -7.86 4.50
CA GLN A 57 -2.91 -6.92 3.56
C GLN A 57 -4.03 -7.56 2.73
N ASP A 58 -3.85 -8.78 2.23
CA ASP A 58 -4.86 -9.46 1.43
C ASP A 58 -6.10 -9.83 2.25
N THR A 59 -5.90 -10.18 3.53
CA THR A 59 -6.98 -10.56 4.45
C THR A 59 -7.76 -9.36 4.95
N PHE A 60 -7.05 -8.31 5.37
CA PHE A 60 -7.64 -7.12 6.02
C PHE A 60 -7.90 -5.97 5.04
N GLY A 61 -7.46 -6.11 3.79
CA GLY A 61 -7.58 -5.13 2.71
C GLY A 61 -6.44 -4.10 2.66
N HIS A 62 -5.87 -3.75 3.81
CA HIS A 62 -4.74 -2.84 3.99
C HIS A 62 -4.04 -3.17 5.31
N VAL A 63 -2.84 -2.64 5.52
CA VAL A 63 -2.05 -2.84 6.75
C VAL A 63 -2.26 -1.65 7.68
N SER A 64 -3.24 -1.77 8.59
CA SER A 64 -3.49 -0.77 9.64
C SER A 64 -2.50 -0.90 10.80
N LEU A 65 -2.41 0.10 11.66
CA LEU A 65 -1.60 0.04 12.90
C LEU A 65 -1.98 -1.13 13.82
N GLU A 66 -3.26 -1.52 13.82
CA GLU A 66 -3.74 -2.69 14.54
C GLU A 66 -3.21 -3.99 13.90
N ALA A 67 -3.19 -4.07 12.56
CA ALA A 67 -2.58 -5.18 11.82
C ALA A 67 -1.07 -5.25 12.06
N GLU A 68 -0.37 -4.13 12.07
CA GLU A 68 1.06 -4.07 12.42
C GLU A 68 1.31 -4.61 13.83
N THR A 69 0.51 -4.19 14.82
CA THR A 69 0.62 -4.64 16.21
C THR A 69 0.33 -6.14 16.34
N TYR A 70 -0.70 -6.63 15.65
CA TYR A 70 -1.04 -8.04 15.63
C TYR A 70 0.08 -8.88 15.00
N VAL A 71 0.59 -8.48 13.83
CA VAL A 71 1.71 -9.17 13.17
C VAL A 71 2.97 -9.12 14.05
N ALA A 72 3.28 -7.99 14.68
CA ALA A 72 4.40 -7.86 15.61
C ALA A 72 4.35 -8.91 16.73
N SER A 73 3.16 -9.20 17.27
CA SER A 73 2.96 -10.22 18.29
C SER A 73 3.30 -11.65 17.81
N LEU A 74 3.07 -11.96 16.52
CA LEU A 74 3.37 -13.27 15.93
C LEU A 74 4.86 -13.54 15.76
N PHE A 75 5.68 -12.48 15.72
CA PHE A 75 7.13 -12.55 15.54
C PHE A 75 7.91 -12.14 16.81
N ALA A 76 7.22 -11.80 17.90
CA ALA A 76 7.81 -11.23 19.12
C ALA A 76 8.68 -9.99 18.84
N LEU A 77 8.19 -9.12 17.95
CA LEU A 77 8.83 -7.85 17.56
C LEU A 77 8.11 -6.66 18.18
N SER A 78 8.75 -5.48 18.18
CA SER A 78 8.04 -4.25 18.51
C SER A 78 7.15 -3.82 17.33
N PRO A 79 5.97 -3.22 17.59
CA PRO A 79 5.15 -2.65 16.52
C PRO A 79 5.90 -1.62 15.68
N ALA A 80 6.79 -0.83 16.30
CA ALA A 80 7.63 0.15 15.61
C ALA A 80 8.54 -0.47 14.54
N HIS A 81 9.07 -1.67 14.77
CA HIS A 81 9.89 -2.36 13.78
C HIS A 81 9.04 -2.84 12.59
N VAL A 82 7.81 -3.31 12.83
CA VAL A 82 6.89 -3.65 11.75
C VAL A 82 6.48 -2.41 10.97
N HIS A 83 6.23 -1.29 11.66
CA HIS A 83 5.91 0.00 11.05
C HIS A 83 7.02 0.51 10.13
N GLU A 84 8.29 0.37 10.55
CA GLU A 84 9.45 0.67 9.72
C GLU A 84 9.43 -0.13 8.42
N VAL A 85 9.15 -1.44 8.49
CA VAL A 85 9.08 -2.30 7.29
C VAL A 85 7.91 -1.91 6.39
N VAL A 86 6.73 -1.65 6.97
CA VAL A 86 5.52 -1.29 6.22
C VAL A 86 5.69 0.06 5.50
N THR A 87 6.31 1.04 6.16
CA THR A 87 6.56 2.37 5.57
C THR A 87 7.72 2.36 4.57
N PHE A 88 8.70 1.46 4.75
CA PHE A 88 9.84 1.32 3.85
C PHE A 88 9.45 0.72 2.49
N TYR A 89 8.57 -0.28 2.46
CA TYR A 89 8.12 -0.92 1.22
C TYR A 89 6.83 -0.27 0.70
N THR A 90 6.92 0.39 -0.46
CA THR A 90 5.77 1.02 -1.17
C THR A 90 4.65 0.05 -1.58
N LEU A 91 4.89 -1.26 -1.44
CA LEU A 91 3.98 -2.35 -1.75
C LEU A 91 2.85 -2.51 -0.72
N PHE A 92 3.06 -2.00 0.50
CA PHE A 92 2.07 -2.05 1.56
C PHE A 92 1.24 -0.77 1.60
N PHE A 93 -0.07 -0.94 1.60
CA PHE A 93 -1.04 0.13 1.70
C PHE A 93 -1.41 0.30 3.16
N GLN A 94 -1.15 1.47 3.73
CA GLN A 94 -1.55 1.83 5.09
C GLN A 94 -2.98 2.37 5.16
N GLN A 95 -3.58 2.65 4.00
CA GLN A 95 -4.95 3.14 3.86
C GLN A 95 -5.75 2.20 2.96
N PRO A 96 -7.09 2.17 3.09
CA PRO A 96 -7.93 1.37 2.21
C PRO A 96 -7.66 1.68 0.75
N LYS A 97 -7.38 0.63 -0.03
CA LYS A 97 -7.28 0.70 -1.49
C LYS A 97 -8.57 0.24 -2.15
N GLY A 98 -8.79 0.71 -3.38
CA GLY A 98 -9.84 0.22 -4.24
C GLY A 98 -9.69 -1.27 -4.54
N ARG A 99 -10.75 -1.90 -5.05
CA ARG A 99 -10.74 -3.32 -5.45
C ARG A 99 -9.61 -3.64 -6.44
N HIS A 100 -9.29 -2.70 -7.32
CA HIS A 100 -8.23 -2.79 -8.30
C HIS A 100 -7.25 -1.63 -8.13
N VAL A 101 -5.96 -1.93 -8.23
CA VAL A 101 -4.92 -0.91 -8.25
C VAL A 101 -4.36 -0.86 -9.67
N VAL A 102 -4.51 0.29 -10.32
CA VAL A 102 -3.93 0.55 -11.64
C VAL A 102 -2.58 1.23 -11.41
N ALA A 103 -1.52 0.45 -11.56
CA ALA A 103 -0.14 0.93 -11.40
C ALA A 103 0.48 1.21 -12.78
N VAL A 104 0.87 2.46 -13.02
CA VAL A 104 1.50 2.87 -14.29
C VAL A 104 2.97 3.20 -14.03
N CYS A 105 3.86 2.45 -14.68
CA CYS A 105 5.29 2.71 -14.66
C CYS A 105 5.60 4.05 -15.36
N HIS A 106 6.34 4.94 -14.71
CA HIS A 106 6.81 6.19 -15.30
C HIS A 106 8.34 6.36 -15.25
N ASN A 107 9.08 5.29 -14.99
CA ASN A 107 10.54 5.32 -15.08
C ASN A 107 11.00 5.53 -16.54
N LEU A 108 12.28 5.84 -16.75
CA LEU A 108 12.86 6.36 -18.00
C LEU A 108 12.35 5.68 -19.28
N SER A 109 12.41 4.36 -19.38
CA SER A 109 11.98 3.65 -20.60
C SER A 109 10.49 3.89 -20.91
N CYS A 110 9.63 3.80 -19.90
CA CYS A 110 8.20 4.05 -20.05
C CYS A 110 7.92 5.54 -20.27
N HIS A 111 8.69 6.43 -19.62
CA HIS A 111 8.59 7.87 -19.84
C HIS A 111 8.85 8.22 -21.31
N LEU A 112 9.93 7.70 -21.90
CA LEU A 112 10.26 7.88 -23.31
C LEU A 112 9.20 7.28 -24.26
N ALA A 113 8.57 6.16 -23.86
CA ALA A 113 7.46 5.56 -24.59
C ALA A 113 6.11 6.29 -24.39
N GLY A 114 6.07 7.38 -23.60
CA GLY A 114 4.88 8.20 -23.43
C GLY A 114 4.00 7.85 -22.22
N ALA A 115 4.57 7.29 -21.14
CA ALA A 115 3.83 6.97 -19.90
C ALA A 115 3.00 8.14 -19.36
N GLN A 116 3.46 9.38 -19.53
CA GLN A 116 2.72 10.57 -19.10
C GLN A 116 1.35 10.71 -19.78
N ARG A 117 1.24 10.30 -21.05
CA ARG A 117 -0.03 10.30 -21.79
C ARG A 117 -1.00 9.25 -21.21
N ILE A 118 -0.47 8.10 -20.80
CA ILE A 118 -1.27 7.04 -20.17
C ILE A 118 -1.80 7.52 -18.82
N ILE A 119 -0.93 8.09 -17.97
CA ILE A 119 -1.33 8.63 -16.66
C ILE A 119 -2.39 9.71 -16.82
N ALA A 120 -2.19 10.66 -17.75
CA ALA A 120 -3.17 11.72 -18.01
C ALA A 120 -4.53 11.16 -18.45
N HIS A 121 -4.52 10.19 -19.36
CA HIS A 121 -5.74 9.53 -19.81
C HIS A 121 -6.46 8.78 -18.68
N CYS A 122 -5.72 8.09 -17.80
CA CYS A 122 -6.29 7.45 -16.62
C CYS A 122 -6.94 8.47 -15.67
N LYS A 123 -6.27 9.60 -15.39
CA LYS A 123 -6.82 10.66 -14.54
C LYS A 123 -8.11 11.23 -15.10
N GLU A 124 -8.14 11.54 -16.40
CA GLU A 124 -9.33 12.08 -17.08
C GLU A 124 -10.49 11.07 -17.09
N THR A 125 -10.21 9.80 -17.38
CA THR A 125 -11.23 8.76 -17.47
C THR A 125 -11.82 8.40 -16.11
N LEU A 126 -10.99 8.34 -15.06
CA LEU A 126 -11.41 7.95 -13.71
C LEU A 126 -11.87 9.14 -12.86
N GLY A 127 -11.53 10.37 -13.24
CA GLY A 127 -11.85 11.58 -12.49
C GLY A 127 -11.11 11.70 -11.15
N ILE A 128 -9.93 11.10 -11.03
CA ILE A 128 -9.10 11.09 -9.81
C ILE A 128 -7.64 11.43 -10.13
N ASP A 129 -6.87 11.86 -9.13
CA ASP A 129 -5.41 12.05 -9.24
C ASP A 129 -4.63 10.77 -8.85
N VAL A 130 -3.32 10.80 -9.09
CA VAL A 130 -2.39 9.75 -8.66
C VAL A 130 -2.37 9.69 -7.14
N GLY A 131 -2.50 8.47 -6.60
CA GLY A 131 -2.58 8.19 -5.18
C GLY A 131 -4.02 8.17 -4.64
N GLU A 132 -5.00 8.59 -5.45
CA GLU A 132 -6.40 8.61 -5.04
C GLU A 132 -7.14 7.32 -5.45
N THR A 133 -8.32 7.15 -4.86
CA THR A 133 -9.24 6.05 -5.14
C THR A 133 -10.57 6.63 -5.59
N THR A 134 -11.20 6.01 -6.59
CA THR A 134 -12.51 6.41 -7.12
C THR A 134 -13.56 6.39 -6.01
N ALA A 135 -14.56 7.29 -6.09
CA ALA A 135 -15.61 7.43 -5.07
C ALA A 135 -16.44 6.16 -4.83
N ASP A 136 -16.49 5.25 -5.81
CA ASP A 136 -17.14 3.95 -5.71
C ASP A 136 -16.26 2.86 -5.08
N GLY A 137 -15.03 3.19 -4.68
CA GLY A 137 -14.08 2.29 -4.02
C GLY A 137 -13.54 1.18 -4.93
N ARG A 138 -13.65 1.32 -6.26
CA ARG A 138 -13.26 0.25 -7.18
C ARG A 138 -11.83 0.34 -7.67
N ILE A 139 -11.33 1.55 -7.96
CA ILE A 139 -10.03 1.73 -8.62
C ILE A 139 -9.17 2.73 -7.84
N THR A 140 -7.94 2.34 -7.52
CA THR A 140 -6.88 3.24 -7.05
C THR A 140 -5.87 3.44 -8.17
N LEU A 141 -5.52 4.69 -8.47
CA LEU A 141 -4.49 5.02 -9.46
C LEU A 141 -3.14 5.23 -8.77
N GLN A 142 -2.10 4.53 -9.22
CA GLN A 142 -0.74 4.72 -8.74
C GLN A 142 0.23 4.95 -9.90
N ALA A 143 1.11 5.93 -9.72
CA ALA A 143 2.29 6.11 -10.54
C ALA A 143 3.44 5.40 -9.81
N VAL A 144 4.07 4.44 -10.48
CA VAL A 144 5.11 3.59 -9.88
C VAL A 144 6.38 3.63 -10.70
N GLU A 145 7.45 3.16 -10.09
CA GLU A 145 8.73 2.96 -10.76
C GLU A 145 8.72 1.71 -11.65
N CYS A 146 9.89 1.27 -12.10
CA CYS A 146 10.03 0.16 -13.03
C CYS A 146 9.32 -1.11 -12.55
N LEU A 147 8.43 -1.65 -13.38
CA LEU A 147 7.75 -2.92 -13.16
C LEU A 147 8.38 -4.10 -13.93
N CYS A 148 9.53 -3.88 -14.58
CA CYS A 148 10.25 -4.88 -15.37
C CYS A 148 9.40 -5.59 -16.44
N ALA A 149 8.33 -4.94 -16.92
CA ALA A 149 7.59 -5.37 -18.10
C ALA A 149 8.42 -5.02 -19.32
N GLY A 150 9.29 -5.96 -19.74
CA GLY A 150 10.12 -5.80 -20.93
C GLY A 150 9.28 -5.44 -22.16
N LEU A 151 9.87 -4.67 -23.07
CA LEU A 151 9.34 -4.49 -24.41
C LEU A 151 9.51 -5.81 -25.16
N ALA A 152 8.42 -6.54 -25.35
CA ALA A 152 8.32 -7.53 -26.41
C ALA A 152 7.98 -6.85 -27.73
#